data_AF-A0AAJ1Y8E9-F1
#
_entry.id   AF-A0AAJ1Y8E9-F1
#
_cell.length_a   1.000
_cell.length_b   1.000
_cell.length_c   1.000
_cell.angle_alpha   90.00
_cell.angle_beta   90.00
_cell.angle_gamma   90.00
#
_symmetry.space_group_name_H-M   'P 1'
#
loop_
_entity.id
_entity.type
_entity.pdbx_description
1 polymer ?
#
loop_
_entity_poly.entity_id
_entity_poly.type
_entity_poly.pdbx_seq_one_letter_code
_entity_poly.pdbx_strand_id
1 'polypeptide(L)'
;MDKPTLDKIEALAGRGLSEQQIADALDIDIEKTRTDMKAIATYRQAIRRGKAKGIADLSNALYIKAKKGDTRAMIFLLEHLKPK
;
A
#
# COMPACT_ATOMS: atom_id res chain seq x y z
N MET A 1 0.04 0.04 -19.17
CA MET A 1 -0.79 -0.69 -18.20
C MET A 1 -2.17 -0.05 -18.17
N ASP A 2 -3.21 -0.87 -18.24
CA ASP A 2 -4.61 -0.46 -18.18
C ASP A 2 -5.05 -0.20 -16.72
N LYS A 3 -6.13 0.59 -16.56
CA LYS A 3 -6.62 1.01 -15.24
C LYS A 3 -6.96 -0.17 -14.30
N PRO A 4 -7.67 -1.22 -14.74
CA PRO A 4 -7.95 -2.40 -13.89
C PRO A 4 -6.70 -3.05 -13.31
N THR A 5 -5.62 -3.16 -14.09
CA THR A 5 -4.34 -3.71 -13.62
C THR A 5 -3.71 -2.81 -12.56
N LEU A 6 -3.74 -1.49 -12.76
CA LEU A 6 -3.24 -0.53 -11.78
C LEU A 6 -4.01 -0.57 -10.46
N ASP A 7 -5.34 -0.72 -10.51
CA ASP A 7 -6.17 -0.83 -9.31
C ASP A 7 -5.83 -2.10 -8.50
N LYS A 8 -5.54 -3.23 -9.17
CA LYS A 8 -5.06 -4.45 -8.51
C LYS A 8 -3.68 -4.28 -7.88
N ILE A 9 -2.76 -3.61 -8.58
CA ILE A 9 -1.42 -3.28 -8.04
C ILE A 9 -1.56 -2.45 -6.77
N GLU A 10 -2.39 -1.41 -6.81
CA GLU A 10 -2.66 -0.55 -5.65
C GLU A 10 -3.24 -1.35 -4.48
N ALA A 11 -4.21 -2.23 -4.73
CA ALA A 11 -4.83 -3.07 -3.70
C ALA A 11 -3.84 -4.04 -3.04
N LEU A 12 -2.99 -4.69 -3.82
CA LEU A 12 -1.96 -5.61 -3.30
C LEU A 12 -0.85 -4.86 -2.56
N ALA A 13 -0.43 -3.70 -3.07
CA ALA A 13 0.54 -2.85 -2.40
C ALA A 13 0.00 -2.31 -1.05
N GLY A 14 -1.29 -1.99 -0.97
CA GLY A 14 -1.96 -1.58 0.27
C GLY A 14 -1.99 -2.69 1.33
N ARG A 15 -1.87 -3.95 0.93
CA ARG A 15 -1.74 -5.10 1.83
C ARG A 15 -0.30 -5.41 2.24
N GLY A 16 0.67 -4.60 1.80
CA GLY A 16 2.08 -4.72 2.19
C GLY A 16 2.93 -5.62 1.29
N LEU A 17 2.42 -6.07 0.14
CA LEU A 17 3.21 -6.89 -0.79
C LEU A 17 4.35 -6.07 -1.44
N SER A 18 5.45 -6.77 -1.76
CA SER A 18 6.61 -6.20 -2.45
C SER A 18 6.36 -6.02 -3.96
N GLU A 19 7.20 -5.22 -4.63
CA GLU A 19 7.13 -5.00 -6.09
C GLU A 19 7.17 -6.32 -6.87
N GLN A 20 8.02 -7.27 -6.44
CA GLN A 20 8.13 -8.59 -7.07
C GLN A 20 6.90 -9.46 -6.78
N GLN A 21 6.46 -9.54 -5.52
CA GLN A 21 5.28 -10.34 -5.14
C GLN A 21 4.01 -9.91 -5.88
N ILE A 22 3.85 -8.60 -6.11
CA ILE A 22 2.73 -8.06 -6.89
C ILE A 22 2.86 -8.47 -8.36
N ALA A 23 4.06 -8.41 -8.91
CA ALA A 23 4.30 -8.78 -10.30
C ALA A 23 3.99 -10.27 -10.51
N ASP A 24 4.52 -11.13 -9.64
CA ASP A 24 4.27 -12.57 -9.66
C ASP A 24 2.77 -12.89 -9.50
N ALA A 25 2.08 -12.21 -8.58
CA ALA A 25 0.64 -12.42 -8.34
C ALA A 25 -0.26 -11.97 -9.50
N LEU A 26 0.23 -11.10 -10.38
CA LEU A 26 -0.52 -10.56 -11.53
C LEU A 26 0.01 -11.07 -12.87
N ASP A 27 0.95 -12.03 -12.85
CA ASP A 27 1.63 -12.57 -14.02
C ASP A 27 2.28 -11.47 -14.89
N ILE A 28 2.88 -10.47 -14.23
CA ILE A 28 3.59 -9.37 -14.87
C ILE A 28 5.07 -9.71 -14.93
N ASP A 29 5.62 -9.80 -16.14
CA ASP A 29 7.06 -9.85 -16.34
C ASP A 29 7.68 -8.49 -16.00
N ILE A 30 8.20 -8.38 -14.77
CA ILE A 30 8.78 -7.14 -14.27
C ILE A 30 10.09 -6.77 -14.97
N GLU A 31 10.86 -7.75 -15.43
CA GLU A 31 12.12 -7.50 -16.13
C GLU A 31 11.84 -6.92 -17.51
N LYS A 32 10.87 -7.48 -18.24
CA LYS A 32 10.37 -6.88 -19.47
C LYS A 32 9.80 -5.48 -19.23
N THR A 33 9.04 -5.30 -18.15
CA THR A 33 8.47 -3.99 -17.79
C THR A 33 9.54 -2.93 -17.51
N ARG A 34 10.69 -3.31 -16.94
CA ARG A 34 11.83 -2.41 -16.68
C ARG A 34 12.50 -1.90 -17.95
N THR A 35 12.33 -2.58 -19.09
CA THR A 35 12.85 -2.09 -20.39
C THR A 35 12.09 -0.85 -20.89
N ASP A 36 10.85 -0.65 -20.43
CA ASP A 36 10.06 0.55 -20.69
C ASP A 36 10.00 1.44 -19.43
N MET A 37 10.77 2.53 -19.45
CA MET A 37 10.86 3.50 -18.35
C MET A 37 9.50 4.10 -17.96
N LYS A 38 8.57 4.29 -18.91
CA LYS A 38 7.23 4.80 -18.61
C LYS A 38 6.37 3.74 -17.94
N ALA A 39 6.45 2.50 -18.40
CA ALA A 39 5.71 1.39 -17.82
C ALA A 39 6.14 1.12 -16.36
N ILE A 40 7.46 1.02 -16.10
CA ILE A 40 7.96 0.80 -14.73
C ILE A 40 7.67 1.98 -13.80
N ALA A 41 7.73 3.22 -14.30
CA ALA A 41 7.35 4.40 -13.51
C ALA A 41 5.86 4.35 -13.13
N THR A 42 4.99 3.98 -14.07
CA THR A 42 3.54 3.84 -13.84
C THR A 42 3.26 2.75 -12.80
N TYR A 43 3.91 1.59 -12.94
CA TYR A 43 3.80 0.48 -12.00
C TYR A 43 4.22 0.88 -10.58
N ARG A 44 5.39 1.50 -10.43
CA ARG A 44 5.89 1.96 -9.13
C ARG A 44 5.05 3.08 -8.53
N GLN A 45 4.47 3.95 -9.35
CA GLN A 45 3.55 4.97 -8.89
C GLN A 45 2.27 4.36 -8.30
N ALA A 46 1.72 3.32 -8.94
CA ALA A 46 0.60 2.55 -8.41
C ALA A 46 0.98 1.90 -7.07
N ILE A 47 2.16 1.29 -6.95
CA ILE A 47 2.63 0.73 -5.65
C ILE A 47 2.68 1.80 -4.56
N ARG A 48 3.26 2.97 -4.85
CA ARG A 48 3.34 4.09 -3.89
C ARG A 48 1.95 4.55 -3.44
N ARG A 49 1.01 4.69 -4.38
CA ARG A 49 -0.39 5.04 -4.09
C ARG A 49 -1.06 3.98 -3.23
N GLY A 50 -0.92 2.71 -3.58
CA GLY A 50 -1.46 1.58 -2.83
C GLY A 50 -0.96 1.54 -1.39
N LYS A 51 0.35 1.67 -1.17
CA LYS A 51 0.95 1.73 0.17
C LYS A 51 0.38 2.88 1.00
N ALA A 52 0.25 4.07 0.42
CA ALA A 52 -0.32 5.22 1.12
C ALA A 52 -1.79 4.96 1.52
N LYS A 53 -2.60 4.39 0.62
CA LYS A 53 -3.99 3.99 0.91
C LYS A 53 -4.05 2.94 2.03
N GLY A 54 -3.24 1.90 1.94
CA GLY A 54 -3.18 0.85 2.98
C GLY A 54 -2.83 1.39 4.36
N ILE A 55 -1.85 2.29 4.46
CA ILE A 55 -1.50 2.95 5.72
C ILE A 55 -2.66 3.81 6.23
N ALA A 56 -3.34 4.55 5.36
CA ALA A 56 -4.49 5.37 5.73
C ALA A 56 -5.64 4.50 6.26
N ASP A 57 -5.96 3.40 5.59
CA ASP A 57 -7.01 2.46 5.98
C ASP A 57 -6.70 1.79 7.33
N LEU A 58 -5.48 1.29 7.51
CA LEU A 58 -5.03 0.71 8.78
C LEU A 58 -5.02 1.73 9.91
N SER A 59 -4.58 2.96 9.65
CA SER A 59 -4.57 4.05 10.63
C SER A 59 -6.00 4.41 11.06
N ASN A 60 -6.93 4.49 10.10
CA ASN A 60 -8.34 4.74 10.40
C ASN A 60 -8.97 3.60 11.22
N ALA A 61 -8.70 2.34 10.84
CA ALA A 61 -9.17 1.18 11.59
C ALA A 61 -8.63 1.18 13.03
N LEU A 62 -7.35 1.50 13.21
CA LEU A 62 -6.71 1.61 14.53
C LEU A 62 -7.32 2.74 15.35
N TYR A 63 -7.58 3.90 14.74
CA TYR A 63 -8.24 5.04 15.38
C TYR A 63 -9.66 4.71 15.86
N ILE A 64 -10.47 4.06 15.01
CA ILE A 64 -11.82 3.61 15.38
C ILE A 64 -11.76 2.62 16.55
N LYS A 65 -10.79 1.69 16.53
CA LYS A 65 -10.59 0.71 17.59
C LYS A 65 -10.18 1.38 18.92
N ALA A 66 -9.29 2.36 18.86
CA ALA A 66 -8.92 3.18 20.01
C ALA A 66 -10.13 3.94 20.59
N LYS A 67 -10.95 4.58 19.74
CA LYS A 67 -12.19 5.27 20.17
C LYS A 67 -13.21 4.36 20.84
N LYS A 68 -13.17 3.05 20.56
CA LYS A 68 -14.02 2.05 21.20
C LYS A 68 -13.45 1.52 22.53
N GLY A 69 -12.34 2.07 23.00
CA GLY A 69 -11.74 1.74 24.30
C GLY A 69 -10.67 0.65 24.26
N ASP A 70 -10.15 0.28 23.08
CA ASP A 70 -9.01 -0.64 23.03
C ASP A 70 -7.73 0.04 23.53
N THR A 71 -7.27 -0.37 24.72
CA THR A 71 -6.12 0.23 25.40
C THR A 71 -4.84 0.16 24.57
N ARG A 72 -4.59 -0.94 23.85
CA ARG A 72 -3.38 -1.09 23.05
C ARG A 72 -3.38 -0.13 21.86
N ALA A 73 -4.52 0.02 21.18
CA ALA A 73 -4.67 0.97 20.09
C ALA A 73 -4.53 2.43 20.56
N MET A 74 -5.07 2.77 21.73
CA MET A 74 -4.90 4.09 22.34
C MET A 74 -3.43 4.38 22.66
N ILE A 75 -2.73 3.46 23.33
CA ILE A 75 -1.29 3.61 23.65
C ILE A 75 -0.49 3.82 22.37
N PHE A 76 -0.66 2.93 21.38
CA PHE A 76 0.09 3.01 20.13
C PHE A 76 -0.10 4.38 19.44
N LEU A 77 -1.35 4.84 19.30
CA LEU A 77 -1.62 6.13 18.65
C LEU A 77 -1.02 7.31 19.43
N LEU A 78 -1.11 7.31 20.77
CA LEU A 78 -0.54 8.38 21.58
C LEU A 78 0.99 8.38 21.55
N GLU A 79 1.64 7.25 21.37
CA GLU A 79 3.10 7.17 21.22
C GLU A 79 3.56 7.63 19.82
N HIS A 80 2.82 7.26 18.78
CA HIS A 80 3.28 7.39 17.39
C HIS A 80 2.70 8.60 16.63
N LEU A 81 1.64 9.25 17.13
CA LEU A 81 1.07 10.47 16.53
C LEU A 81 1.55 11.77 17.18
N LYS A 82 2.36 11.71 18.23
CA LYS A 82 2.98 12.91 18.81
C LYS A 82 3.92 13.53 17.78
N PRO A 83 3.86 14.86 17.55
CA PRO A 83 4.88 15.54 16.76
C PRO A 83 6.26 15.27 17.39
N LYS A 84 7.23 14.90 16.57
CA LYS A 84 8.63 14.74 16.99
C LYS A 84 9.26 16.08 17.31
#